data_AF-A0A7W1ITX3-F1
#
_entry.id   AF-A0A7W1ITX3-F1
#
_cell.length_a   1.000
_cell.length_b   1.000
_cell.length_c   1.000
_cell.angle_alpha   90.00
_cell.angle_beta   90.00
_cell.angle_gamma   90.00
#
_symmetry.space_group_name_H-M   'P 1'
#
loop_
_entity.id
_entity.type
_entity.pdbx_description
1 polymer ?
#
loop_
_entity_poly.entity_id
_entity_poly.type
_entity_poly.pdbx_seq_one_letter_code
_entity_poly.pdbx_strand_id
1 'polypeptide(L)'
;VKLTRRDEFVVGGYLLREDQRQGLGALLLGYYRDEADARTGCLRYAGKVGTGFSDDERARLKRRCDAQLADQRPFSAKTPHDRVAIWTQPTLVVEIQYAEWTHDLHVRHASYKGLRVDKRAVEVVTSPV
;
A
#
# COMPACT_ATOMS: atom_id res chain seq x y z
N VAL A 1 8.97 13.89 22.19
CA VAL A 1 9.21 13.85 20.72
C VAL A 1 8.58 12.58 20.18
N LYS A 2 7.55 12.68 19.34
CA LYS A 2 6.89 11.49 18.75
C LYS A 2 7.73 11.08 17.53
N LEU A 3 8.51 10.01 17.63
CA LEU A 3 9.31 9.49 16.51
C LEU A 3 8.37 8.90 15.47
N THR A 4 8.02 9.67 14.45
CA THR A 4 7.25 9.16 13.31
C THR A 4 8.21 8.92 12.15
N ARG A 5 8.30 7.67 11.71
CA ARG A 5 9.08 7.26 10.53
C ARG A 5 8.28 7.55 9.25
N ARG A 6 8.96 7.73 8.14
CA ARG A 6 8.35 7.87 6.80
C ARG A 6 9.12 6.99 5.84
N ASP A 7 8.40 6.17 5.11
CA ASP A 7 8.95 5.36 4.02
C ASP A 7 7.96 5.28 2.88
N GLU A 8 8.45 4.72 1.78
CA GLU A 8 7.70 4.48 0.57
C GLU A 8 7.23 3.02 0.52
N PHE A 9 6.03 2.83 0.00
CA PHE A 9 5.37 1.54 -0.13
C PHE A 9 4.69 1.43 -1.48
N VAL A 10 4.54 0.20 -1.95
CA VAL A 10 3.83 -0.13 -3.18
C VAL A 10 2.38 -0.47 -2.85
N VAL A 11 1.43 -0.02 -3.66
CA VAL A 11 0.02 -0.38 -3.50
C VAL A 11 -0.24 -1.70 -4.24
N GLY A 12 -0.63 -2.73 -3.48
CA GLY A 12 -1.06 -4.02 -4.05
C GLY A 12 -2.58 -4.20 -4.09
N GLY A 13 -3.33 -3.23 -3.60
CA GLY A 13 -4.78 -3.26 -3.66
C GLY A 13 -5.42 -2.24 -2.73
N TYR A 14 -6.73 -2.28 -2.67
CA TYR A 14 -7.49 -1.39 -1.79
C TYR A 14 -8.76 -2.05 -1.26
N LEU A 15 -9.32 -1.44 -0.22
CA LEU A 15 -10.58 -1.79 0.40
C LEU A 15 -11.58 -0.66 0.16
N LEU A 16 -12.83 -1.04 -0.08
CA LEU A 16 -13.94 -0.08 -0.14
C LEU A 16 -14.33 0.36 1.28
N ARG A 17 -14.93 1.53 1.39
CA ARG A 17 -15.54 1.96 2.65
C ARG A 17 -16.78 1.12 2.94
N GLU A 18 -17.02 0.83 4.22
CA GLU A 18 -18.21 0.11 4.67
C GLU A 18 -19.50 0.92 4.46
N ASP A 19 -19.43 2.25 4.67
CA ASP A 19 -20.55 3.18 4.55
C ASP A 19 -20.78 3.67 3.11
N GLN A 20 -19.71 3.84 2.36
CA GLN A 20 -19.72 4.25 0.95
C GLN A 20 -19.14 3.13 0.10
N ARG A 21 -20.02 2.26 -0.40
CA ARG A 21 -19.67 1.11 -1.27
C ARG A 21 -18.89 1.46 -2.55
N GLN A 22 -18.66 2.74 -2.83
CA GLN A 22 -17.88 3.23 -3.97
C GLN A 22 -16.67 4.07 -3.57
N GLY A 23 -16.42 4.31 -2.28
CA GLY A 23 -15.29 5.13 -1.81
C GLY A 23 -14.06 4.30 -1.49
N LEU A 24 -12.86 4.87 -1.72
CA LEU A 24 -11.60 4.29 -1.23
C LEU A 24 -11.58 4.33 0.31
N GLY A 25 -11.63 3.16 0.94
CA GLY A 25 -11.55 3.02 2.39
C GLY A 25 -10.12 2.98 2.89
N ALA A 26 -9.34 2.02 2.40
CA ALA A 26 -7.94 1.85 2.76
C ALA A 26 -7.12 1.29 1.59
N LEU A 27 -5.83 1.62 1.56
CA LEU A 27 -4.87 0.97 0.66
C LEU A 27 -4.19 -0.20 1.36
N LEU A 28 -3.95 -1.27 0.62
CA LEU A 28 -3.12 -2.39 1.03
C LEU A 28 -1.69 -2.12 0.57
N LEU A 29 -0.80 -2.00 1.54
CA LEU A 29 0.59 -1.64 1.33
C LEU A 29 1.44 -2.89 1.19
N GLY A 30 2.43 -2.80 0.32
CA GLY A 30 3.49 -3.76 0.23
C GLY A 30 4.86 -3.12 0.06
N TYR A 31 5.87 -3.95 0.17
CA TYR A 31 7.26 -3.56 -0.01
C TYR A 31 8.04 -4.71 -0.64
N TYR A 32 9.12 -4.36 -1.32
CA TYR A 32 10.13 -5.33 -1.75
C TYR A 32 11.28 -5.31 -0.74
N ARG A 33 11.73 -6.50 -0.34
CA ARG A 33 12.84 -6.64 0.62
C ARG A 33 14.17 -6.25 -0.02
N ASP A 34 14.33 -6.57 -1.29
CA ASP A 34 15.52 -6.32 -2.09
C ASP A 34 15.15 -6.22 -3.59
N GLU A 35 16.16 -5.92 -4.42
CA GLU A 35 15.99 -5.81 -5.87
C GLU A 35 15.64 -7.14 -6.56
N ALA A 36 15.93 -8.29 -5.94
CA ALA A 36 15.54 -9.60 -6.48
C ALA A 36 14.04 -9.84 -6.27
N ASP A 37 13.51 -9.52 -5.09
CA ASP A 37 12.07 -9.50 -4.80
C ASP A 37 11.35 -8.54 -5.77
N ALA A 38 11.91 -7.35 -6.01
CA ALA A 38 11.35 -6.38 -6.97
C ALA A 38 11.30 -6.91 -8.41
N ARG A 39 12.36 -7.59 -8.89
CA ARG A 39 12.40 -8.18 -10.24
C ARG A 39 11.49 -9.39 -10.41
N THR A 40 11.33 -10.19 -9.37
CA THR A 40 10.45 -11.37 -9.38
C THR A 40 8.99 -11.03 -9.09
N GLY A 41 8.70 -9.79 -8.68
CA GLY A 41 7.37 -9.36 -8.27
C GLY A 41 6.94 -9.92 -6.91
N CYS A 42 7.89 -10.34 -6.07
CA CYS A 42 7.64 -10.88 -4.73
C CYS A 42 7.28 -9.76 -3.74
N LEU A 43 6.09 -9.17 -3.91
CA LEU A 43 5.63 -8.07 -3.06
C LEU A 43 5.18 -8.62 -1.70
N ARG A 44 5.78 -8.13 -0.62
CA ARG A 44 5.42 -8.51 0.76
C ARG A 44 4.38 -7.57 1.31
N TYR A 45 3.39 -8.09 2.01
CA TYR A 45 2.35 -7.27 2.64
C TYR A 45 2.94 -6.51 3.85
N ALA A 46 2.70 -5.20 3.91
CA ALA A 46 3.16 -4.30 4.97
C ALA A 46 2.01 -3.82 5.88
N GLY A 47 0.78 -4.25 5.63
CA GLY A 47 -0.41 -3.76 6.34
C GLY A 47 -1.28 -2.86 5.46
N LYS A 48 -2.20 -2.13 6.11
CA LYS A 48 -3.14 -1.23 5.43
C LYS A 48 -3.07 0.18 5.97
N VAL A 49 -3.44 1.14 5.14
CA VAL A 49 -3.57 2.55 5.51
C VAL A 49 -4.93 3.10 5.10
N GLY A 50 -5.70 3.57 6.09
CA GLY A 50 -7.03 4.15 5.89
C GLY A 50 -7.14 5.64 6.22
N THR A 51 -6.04 6.27 6.65
CA THR A 51 -6.00 7.64 7.16
C THR A 51 -4.99 8.50 6.40
N GLY A 52 -5.11 9.83 6.51
CA GLY A 52 -4.18 10.78 5.87
C GLY A 52 -4.58 11.19 4.44
N PHE A 53 -5.71 10.71 3.94
CA PHE A 53 -6.26 11.11 2.64
C PHE A 53 -7.22 12.30 2.80
N SER A 54 -7.13 13.29 1.92
CA SER A 54 -8.26 14.19 1.64
C SER A 54 -9.28 13.49 0.74
N ASP A 55 -10.50 14.01 0.67
CA ASP A 55 -11.55 13.43 -0.18
C ASP A 55 -11.17 13.43 -1.67
N ASP A 56 -10.55 14.52 -2.14
CA ASP A 56 -10.02 14.61 -3.51
C ASP A 56 -8.95 13.55 -3.78
N GLU A 57 -8.07 13.32 -2.80
CA GLU A 57 -6.99 12.35 -2.93
C GLU A 57 -7.53 10.91 -2.88
N ARG A 58 -8.56 10.63 -2.07
CA ARG A 58 -9.28 9.34 -2.12
C ARG A 58 -9.84 9.09 -3.50
N ALA A 59 -10.53 10.06 -4.09
CA ALA A 59 -11.11 9.93 -5.42
C ALA A 59 -10.02 9.73 -6.49
N ARG A 60 -8.91 10.47 -6.39
CA ARG A 60 -7.76 10.36 -7.29
C ARG A 60 -7.08 8.99 -7.21
N LEU A 61 -6.81 8.51 -6.00
CA LEU A 61 -6.21 7.19 -5.76
C LEU A 61 -7.13 6.08 -6.22
N LYS A 62 -8.44 6.18 -5.95
CA LYS A 62 -9.42 5.20 -6.42
C LYS A 62 -9.37 5.07 -7.94
N ARG A 63 -9.43 6.19 -8.68
CA ARG A 63 -9.36 6.17 -10.15
C ARG A 63 -8.08 5.52 -10.66
N ARG A 64 -6.93 5.79 -10.01
CA ARG A 64 -5.65 5.17 -10.39
C ARG A 64 -5.62 3.67 -10.10
N CYS A 65 -6.18 3.25 -8.97
CA CYS A 65 -6.31 1.84 -8.62
C CYS A 65 -7.25 1.10 -9.58
N ASP A 66 -8.40 1.70 -9.90
CA ASP A 66 -9.38 1.14 -10.85
C ASP A 66 -8.80 1.00 -12.27
N ALA A 67 -7.89 1.89 -12.66
CA ALA A 67 -7.19 1.80 -13.95
C ALA A 67 -6.14 0.67 -14.00
N GLN A 68 -5.81 0.07 -12.86
CA GLN A 68 -4.75 -0.93 -12.71
C GLN A 68 -5.25 -2.16 -11.96
N LEU A 69 -6.51 -2.55 -12.15
CA LEU A 69 -7.05 -3.74 -11.53
C LEU A 69 -6.23 -4.98 -11.92
N ALA A 70 -6.07 -5.89 -10.96
CA ALA A 70 -5.45 -7.17 -11.16
C ALA A 70 -6.44 -8.28 -10.82
N ASP A 71 -6.44 -9.36 -11.60
CA ASP A 71 -7.31 -10.53 -11.34
C ASP A 71 -6.81 -11.36 -10.17
N GLN A 72 -5.51 -11.26 -9.87
CA GLN A 72 -4.84 -12.04 -8.84
C GLN A 72 -4.23 -11.13 -7.77
N ARG A 73 -4.09 -11.70 -6.57
CA ARG A 73 -3.40 -11.05 -5.45
C ARG A 73 -1.93 -10.80 -5.83
N PRO A 74 -1.44 -9.55 -5.76
CA PRO A 74 -0.03 -9.25 -6.07
C PRO A 74 0.93 -9.55 -4.91
N PHE A 75 0.40 -9.79 -3.70
CA PHE A 75 1.20 -10.15 -2.54
C PHE A 75 1.62 -11.62 -2.56
N SER A 76 2.88 -11.88 -2.22
CA SER A 76 3.47 -13.23 -2.16
C SER A 76 2.82 -14.14 -1.13
N ALA A 77 2.25 -13.58 -0.06
CA ALA A 77 1.51 -14.29 0.98
C ALA A 77 0.03 -13.87 1.02
N LYS A 78 -0.80 -14.70 1.64
CA LYS A 78 -2.21 -14.36 1.93
C LYS A 78 -2.28 -13.17 2.87
N THR A 79 -3.20 -12.25 2.61
CA THR A 79 -3.50 -11.15 3.51
C THR A 79 -4.79 -11.43 4.30
N PRO A 80 -4.99 -10.79 5.47
CA PRO A 80 -6.26 -10.85 6.18
C PRO A 80 -7.46 -10.31 5.36
N HIS A 81 -7.19 -9.62 4.25
CA HIS A 81 -8.19 -8.94 3.45
C HIS A 81 -8.50 -9.63 2.13
N ASP A 82 -7.96 -10.83 1.88
CA ASP A 82 -8.06 -11.48 0.57
C ASP A 82 -9.49 -11.67 0.04
N ARG A 83 -10.48 -11.78 0.95
CA ARG A 83 -11.89 -11.97 0.60
C ARG A 83 -12.62 -10.69 0.16
N VAL A 84 -12.10 -9.53 0.54
CA VAL A 84 -12.77 -8.22 0.39
C VAL A 84 -11.90 -7.19 -0.35
N ALA A 85 -10.63 -7.51 -0.56
CA ALA A 85 -9.69 -6.66 -1.27
C ALA A 85 -9.99 -6.63 -2.76
N ILE A 86 -9.86 -5.43 -3.33
CA ILE A 86 -9.79 -5.24 -4.77
C ILE A 86 -8.31 -5.10 -5.11
N TRP A 87 -7.81 -6.05 -5.89
CA TRP A 87 -6.38 -6.13 -6.22
C TRP A 87 -6.01 -5.16 -7.32
N THR A 88 -4.79 -4.63 -7.21
CA THR A 88 -4.22 -3.76 -8.22
C THR A 88 -2.83 -4.25 -8.61
N GLN A 89 -2.41 -3.94 -9.82
CA GLN A 89 -1.04 -4.14 -10.23
C GLN A 89 -0.10 -3.35 -9.32
N PRO A 90 1.02 -3.94 -8.86
CA PRO A 90 1.92 -3.32 -7.89
C PRO A 90 2.83 -2.29 -8.56
N THR A 91 2.25 -1.22 -9.09
CA THR A 91 2.98 -0.18 -9.82
C THR A 91 2.87 1.21 -9.18
N LEU A 92 1.86 1.44 -8.34
CA LEU A 92 1.69 2.70 -7.63
C LEU A 92 2.55 2.73 -6.38
N VAL A 93 3.28 3.83 -6.19
CA VAL A 93 4.10 4.08 -5.01
C VAL A 93 3.49 5.19 -4.17
N VAL A 94 3.41 4.98 -2.86
CA VAL A 94 2.87 5.93 -1.90
C VAL A 94 3.85 6.17 -0.77
N GLU A 95 3.89 7.41 -0.29
CA GLU A 95 4.64 7.78 0.91
C GLU A 95 3.73 7.65 2.12
N ILE A 96 4.22 6.91 3.12
CA ILE A 96 3.48 6.57 4.33
C ILE A 96 4.29 6.99 5.54
N GLN A 97 3.64 7.73 6.43
CA GLN A 97 4.15 7.98 7.77
C GLN A 97 3.60 6.94 8.73
N TYR A 98 4.45 6.35 9.56
CA TYR A 98 4.06 5.31 10.51
C TYR A 98 4.87 5.44 11.82
N ALA A 99 4.43 4.75 12.87
CA ALA A 99 5.09 4.79 14.17
C ALA A 99 6.26 3.81 14.23
N GLU A 100 6.01 2.56 13.87
CA GLU A 100 6.97 1.46 14.00
C GLU A 100 6.61 0.31 13.04
N TRP A 101 7.58 -0.57 12.81
CA TRP A 101 7.35 -1.90 12.27
C TRP A 101 7.01 -2.87 13.39
N THR A 102 6.04 -3.75 13.16
CA THR A 102 5.74 -4.86 14.07
C THR A 102 6.65 -6.05 13.81
N HIS A 103 6.70 -7.00 14.75
CA HIS A 103 7.39 -8.28 14.57
C HIS A 103 6.88 -9.07 13.35
N ASP A 104 5.61 -8.88 12.99
CA ASP A 104 4.99 -9.47 11.79
C ASP A 104 5.34 -8.73 10.49
N LEU A 105 6.28 -7.77 10.54
CA LEU A 105 6.68 -6.93 9.41
C LEU A 105 5.52 -6.13 8.81
N HIS A 106 4.69 -5.55 9.67
CA HIS A 106 3.65 -4.60 9.28
C HIS A 106 3.91 -3.21 9.88
N VAL A 107 3.48 -2.16 9.17
CA VAL A 107 3.54 -0.80 9.70
C VAL A 107 2.35 -0.50 10.62
N ARG A 108 2.64 0.09 11.79
CA ARG A 108 1.61 0.49 12.77
C ARG A 108 1.35 2.00 12.74
N HIS A 109 0.09 2.37 12.94
CA HIS A 109 -0.37 3.77 12.92
C HIS A 109 -0.02 4.49 11.60
N ALA A 110 -0.16 3.77 10.49
CA ALA A 110 0.12 4.27 9.15
C ALA A 110 -0.86 5.39 8.74
N SER A 111 -0.30 6.43 8.12
CA SER A 111 -1.01 7.59 7.60
C SER A 111 -0.40 7.97 6.25
N TYR A 112 -1.24 8.08 5.23
CA TYR A 112 -0.85 8.48 3.89
C TYR A 112 -0.30 9.92 3.88
N LYS A 113 0.75 10.14 3.08
CA LYS A 113 1.36 11.46 2.89
C LYS A 113 1.36 11.93 1.43
N GLY A 114 1.40 11.02 0.47
CA GLY A 114 1.34 11.40 -0.93
C GLY A 114 1.58 10.23 -1.89
N LEU A 115 1.25 10.46 -3.16
CA LEU A 115 1.50 9.53 -4.25
C LEU A 115 2.83 9.91 -4.90
N ARG A 116 3.75 8.96 -5.01
CA ARG A 116 5.06 9.14 -5.64
C ARG A 116 5.00 8.69 -7.09
N VAL A 117 4.47 9.57 -7.93
CA VAL A 117 4.41 9.35 -9.39
C VAL A 117 5.78 9.45 -10.06
N ASP A 118 6.76 9.98 -9.33
CA ASP A 118 8.16 10.14 -9.71
C ASP A 118 8.97 8.84 -9.60
N LYS A 119 8.44 7.81 -8.93
CA LYS A 119 9.15 6.55 -8.66
C LYS A 119 8.44 5.35 -9.25
N ARG A 120 9.23 4.39 -9.72
CA ARG A 120 8.71 3.08 -10.14
C ARG A 120 8.65 2.16 -8.93
N ALA A 121 7.62 1.31 -8.86
CA ALA A 121 7.46 0.38 -7.74
C ALA A 121 8.67 -0.53 -7.51
N VAL A 122 9.37 -0.92 -8.58
CA VAL A 122 10.58 -1.76 -8.50
C VAL A 122 11.78 -1.06 -7.83
N GLU A 123 11.73 0.27 -7.71
CA GLU A 123 12.77 1.07 -7.04
C GLU A 123 12.49 1.22 -5.53
N VAL A 124 11.32 0.77 -5.08
CA VAL A 124 10.89 0.86 -3.68
C VAL A 124 11.33 -0.40 -2.95
N VAL A 125 12.59 -0.38 -2.52
CA VAL A 125 13.15 -1.39 -1.63
C VAL A 125 13.14 -0.81 -0.21
N THR A 126 12.38 -1.44 0.67
CA THR A 126 12.28 -1.04 2.08
C THR A 126 12.66 -2.22 2.96
N SER A 127 13.59 -1.98 3.88
CA SER A 127 13.97 -2.96 4.89
C SER A 127 13.36 -2.58 6.24
N PRO A 128 12.57 -3.46 6.87
CA PRO A 128 12.16 -3.26 8.25
C PRO A 128 13.41 -3.20 9.14
N VAL A 129 13.53 -2.10 9.90
CA VAL A 129 14.61 -1.80 10.87
C VAL A 129 14.11 -1.95 12.29
#